data_AF-A0A915NIS2-F1
#
_entry.id   AF-A0A915NIS2-F1
#
_cell.length_a   1.000
_cell.length_b   1.000
_cell.length_c   1.000
_cell.angle_alpha   90.00
_cell.angle_beta   90.00
_cell.angle_gamma   90.00
#
_symmetry.space_group_name_H-M   'P 1'
#
loop_
_entity.id
_entity.type
_entity.pdbx_description
1 polymer ?
#
loop_
_entity_poly.entity_id
_entity_poly.type
_entity_poly.pdbx_seq_one_letter_code
_entity_poly.pdbx_strand_id
1 'polypeptide(L)'
;MGLSLEECGGRGRVERVLSKFLLKSLKSVSLKDLLFDIETRRLVKFVLHTNVPGHFDFGIYDRCEFLLKAETKSMEELNIGTESKLEAFRSLFDHHQTHSNITSGNNDTFSGPVVLNKCSSEGENPFGSSFCYGTDQMIFEVLDNGHIASVVLFDPLLGP
;
A
#
# COMPACT_ATOMS: atom_id res chain seq x y z
N MET A 1 5.88 18.38 27.54
CA MET A 1 7.09 18.02 28.30
C MET A 1 7.86 17.03 27.45
N GLY A 2 9.03 17.45 26.97
CA GLY A 2 10.11 16.74 26.26
C GLY A 2 9.80 15.58 25.29
N LEU A 3 10.23 15.72 24.03
CA LEU A 3 11.26 14.84 23.45
C LEU A 3 11.97 15.60 22.31
N SER A 4 13.28 15.79 22.49
CA SER A 4 14.24 16.28 21.50
C SER A 4 14.93 15.08 20.86
N LEU A 5 15.44 15.21 19.64
CA LEU A 5 16.44 14.27 19.13
C LEU A 5 17.46 15.00 18.26
N GLU A 6 18.69 15.08 18.77
CA GLU A 6 19.88 15.54 18.06
C GLU A 6 20.39 14.48 17.06
N GLU A 7 21.04 14.96 16.01
CA GLU A 7 21.86 14.18 15.08
C GLU A 7 23.07 13.57 15.78
N CYS A 8 23.43 12.34 15.41
CA CYS A 8 24.79 11.83 15.58
C CYS A 8 25.28 11.26 14.25
N GLY A 9 26.30 11.90 13.68
CA GLY A 9 26.85 11.57 12.36
C GLY A 9 27.59 10.23 12.30
N GLY A 10 27.74 9.70 11.08
CA GLY A 10 28.60 8.55 10.80
C GLY A 10 28.27 7.84 9.48
N ARG A 11 29.20 7.94 8.52
CA ARG A 11 29.20 7.38 7.15
C ARG A 11 28.69 5.92 7.02
N GLY A 12 27.82 5.71 6.02
CA GLY A 12 27.86 4.51 5.16
C GLY A 12 27.20 3.22 5.68
N ARG A 13 25.87 3.17 5.71
CA ARG A 13 25.09 1.93 5.53
C ARG A 13 23.63 2.32 5.33
N VAL A 14 22.93 1.68 4.39
CA VAL A 14 21.51 1.88 4.08
C VAL A 14 20.69 1.73 5.37
N GLU A 15 20.41 2.84 6.04
CA GLU A 15 19.47 2.93 7.15
C GLU A 15 18.09 2.70 6.53
N ARG A 16 17.57 1.48 6.65
CA ARG A 16 16.34 0.99 6.03
C ARG A 16 15.13 1.77 6.56
N VAL A 17 14.94 2.96 5.98
CA VAL A 17 13.78 3.75 5.56
C VAL A 17 12.42 3.50 6.24
N LEU A 18 12.04 2.28 6.64
CA LEU A 18 10.74 2.01 7.27
C LEU A 18 10.69 2.40 8.76
N SER A 19 11.82 2.37 9.49
CA SER A 19 11.83 2.59 10.94
C SER A 19 11.62 4.04 11.38
N LYS A 20 11.97 5.03 10.53
CA LYS A 20 11.85 6.46 10.85
C LYS A 20 10.67 7.14 10.17
N PHE A 21 10.19 6.63 9.04
CA PHE A 21 9.13 7.28 8.26
C PHE A 21 7.71 6.90 8.69
N LEU A 22 7.48 5.67 9.20
CA LEU A 22 6.12 5.13 9.21
C LEU A 22 5.37 5.14 10.56
N LEU A 23 6.05 5.19 11.71
CA LEU A 23 5.38 4.97 13.01
C LEU A 23 5.14 6.22 13.87
N LYS A 24 5.43 7.43 13.36
CA LYS A 24 5.21 8.66 14.15
C LYS A 24 3.76 9.18 14.11
N SER A 25 2.91 8.67 13.20
CA SER A 25 1.54 9.18 13.01
C SER A 25 0.44 8.10 13.01
N LEU A 26 0.77 6.83 13.23
CA LEU A 26 -0.23 5.76 13.30
C LEU A 26 -0.81 5.70 14.71
N LYS A 27 -1.97 6.34 14.90
CA LYS A 27 -2.64 6.44 16.21
C LYS A 27 -3.41 5.17 16.60
N SER A 28 -3.68 4.26 15.66
CA SER A 28 -4.48 3.06 15.92
C SER A 28 -4.17 2.00 14.87
N VAL A 29 -3.17 1.17 15.14
CA VAL A 29 -2.86 0.01 14.31
C VAL A 29 -2.91 -1.21 15.21
N SER A 30 -3.77 -2.18 14.87
CA SER A 30 -3.86 -3.43 15.59
C SER A 30 -2.62 -4.28 15.32
N LEU A 31 -2.08 -4.95 16.34
CA LEU A 31 -0.93 -5.84 16.20
C LEU A 31 -1.20 -7.02 15.25
N LYS A 32 -2.47 -7.31 14.93
CA LYS A 32 -2.87 -8.34 13.95
C LYS A 32 -2.48 -8.03 12.51
N ASP A 33 -2.21 -6.76 12.21
CA ASP A 33 -1.96 -6.32 10.83
C ASP A 33 -0.47 -6.31 10.46
N LEU A 34 0.41 -6.70 11.40
CA LEU A 34 1.87 -6.69 11.24
C LEU A 34 2.42 -8.12 11.11
N LEU A 35 3.19 -8.38 10.06
CA LEU A 35 3.96 -9.60 9.88
C LEU A 35 5.44 -9.32 10.09
N PHE A 36 6.05 -9.97 11.08
CA PHE A 36 7.48 -9.88 11.35
C PHE A 36 8.21 -11.16 10.96
N ASP A 37 9.39 -11.00 10.40
CA ASP A 37 10.41 -12.04 10.33
C ASP A 37 11.01 -12.22 11.73
N ILE A 38 10.89 -13.43 12.28
CA ILE A 38 11.34 -13.74 13.64
C ILE A 38 12.86 -13.76 13.79
N GLU A 39 13.59 -14.15 12.74
CA GLU A 39 15.05 -14.25 12.76
C GLU A 39 15.67 -12.86 12.67
N THR A 40 15.20 -12.06 11.70
CA THR A 40 15.75 -10.71 11.50
C THR A 40 15.07 -9.65 12.35
N ARG A 41 13.96 -9.98 13.01
CA ARG A 41 13.08 -9.05 13.76
C ARG A 41 12.65 -7.84 12.92
N ARG A 42 12.50 -8.04 11.62
CA ARG A 42 12.09 -7.00 10.68
C ARG A 42 10.64 -7.18 10.30
N LEU A 43 9.97 -6.06 10.09
CA LEU A 43 8.63 -6.05 9.53
C LEU A 43 8.72 -6.48 8.06
N VAL A 44 8.05 -7.58 7.71
CA VAL A 44 7.94 -8.09 6.34
C VAL A 44 6.81 -7.37 5.63
N LYS A 45 5.65 -7.31 6.28
CA LYS A 45 4.42 -6.77 5.71
C LYS A 45 3.58 -6.11 6.79
N PHE A 46 2.88 -5.06 6.41
CA PHE A 46 1.92 -4.36 7.25
C PHE A 46 0.69 -3.94 6.46
N VAL A 47 -0.51 -4.19 7.01
CA VAL A 47 -1.79 -3.93 6.32
C VAL A 47 -2.56 -2.80 7.00
N LEU A 48 -3.05 -1.87 6.19
CA LEU A 48 -3.83 -0.70 6.61
C LEU A 48 -5.26 -0.84 6.10
N HIS A 49 -6.19 -1.28 6.94
CA HIS A 49 -7.61 -1.38 6.57
C HIS A 49 -8.33 -0.07 6.81
N THR A 50 -9.09 0.42 5.83
CA THR A 50 -9.93 1.63 6.00
C THR A 50 -11.29 1.32 6.60
N ASN A 51 -11.68 0.04 6.61
CA ASN A 51 -13.01 -0.43 7.01
C ASN A 51 -14.13 0.35 6.29
N VAL A 52 -14.00 0.54 4.98
CA VAL A 52 -14.99 1.26 4.16
C VAL A 52 -16.26 0.41 3.95
N PRO A 53 -17.47 0.98 4.12
CA PRO A 53 -18.71 0.29 3.78
C PRO A 53 -18.74 -0.16 2.32
N GLY A 54 -19.29 -1.35 2.06
CA GLY A 54 -19.32 -1.94 0.73
C GLY A 54 -18.05 -2.72 0.36
N HIS A 55 -17.10 -2.89 1.28
CA HIS A 55 -16.07 -3.91 1.14
C HIS A 55 -16.56 -5.25 1.70
N PHE A 56 -16.11 -6.37 1.12
CA PHE A 56 -16.50 -7.71 1.56
C PHE A 56 -16.17 -7.98 3.03
N ASP A 57 -15.04 -7.45 3.51
CA ASP A 57 -14.56 -7.61 4.89
C ASP A 57 -15.02 -6.45 5.80
N PHE A 58 -16.03 -5.67 5.40
CA PHE A 58 -16.51 -4.55 6.21
C PHE A 58 -16.98 -5.03 7.60
N GLY A 59 -16.47 -4.37 8.65
CA GLY A 59 -16.79 -4.65 10.04
C GLY A 59 -15.93 -5.71 10.72
N ILE A 60 -15.02 -6.39 10.00
CA ILE A 60 -14.14 -7.42 10.62
C ILE A 60 -12.77 -6.87 11.07
N TYR A 61 -12.34 -5.74 10.49
CA TYR A 61 -11.10 -5.05 10.84
C TYR A 61 -11.39 -3.66 11.41
N ASP A 62 -10.53 -3.22 12.33
CA ASP A 62 -10.56 -1.84 12.84
C ASP A 62 -10.10 -0.87 11.75
N ARG A 63 -10.72 0.32 11.72
CA ARG A 63 -10.32 1.37 10.80
C ARG A 63 -8.96 1.95 11.19
N CYS A 64 -8.04 1.96 10.23
CA CYS A 64 -6.73 2.59 10.36
C CYS A 64 -6.71 3.96 9.66
N GLU A 65 -6.48 5.01 10.44
CA GLU A 65 -6.19 6.35 9.94
C GLU A 65 -4.71 6.45 9.56
N PHE A 66 -4.43 6.83 8.31
CA PHE A 66 -3.08 6.94 7.78
C PHE A 66 -2.91 8.14 6.85
N LEU A 67 -1.65 8.55 6.69
CA LEU A 67 -1.19 9.49 5.68
C LEU A 67 0.13 8.96 5.12
N LEU A 68 0.09 8.46 3.88
CA LEU A 68 1.24 7.98 3.15
C LEU A 68 1.81 9.12 2.32
N LYS A 69 3.14 9.19 2.29
CA LYS A 69 3.88 10.09 1.41
C LYS A 69 4.58 9.26 0.35
N ALA A 70 4.27 9.52 -0.90
CA ALA A 70 4.92 8.88 -2.04
C ALA A 70 5.59 9.96 -2.90
N GLU A 71 6.75 9.64 -3.46
CA GLU A 71 7.42 10.48 -4.43
C GLU A 71 7.06 9.99 -5.82
N THR A 72 6.62 10.91 -6.67
CA THR A 72 6.42 10.62 -8.09
C THR A 72 7.72 10.82 -8.87
N LYS A 73 7.78 10.33 -10.11
CA LYS A 73 8.90 10.62 -11.02
C LYS A 73 9.08 12.12 -11.30
N SER A 74 8.03 12.94 -11.16
CA SER A 74 8.11 14.40 -11.26
C SER A 74 8.73 15.07 -10.02
N MET A 75 9.22 14.29 -9.04
CA MET A 75 9.72 14.77 -7.74
C MET A 75 8.67 15.58 -6.97
N GLU A 76 7.39 15.32 -7.24
CA GLU A 76 6.27 15.90 -6.50
C GLU A 76 5.92 14.97 -5.33
N GLU A 77 5.77 15.56 -4.14
CA GLU A 77 5.27 14.85 -2.97
C GLU A 77 3.76 14.61 -3.13
N LEU A 78 3.38 13.34 -3.19
CA LEU A 78 2.00 12.92 -3.17
C LEU A 78 1.61 12.47 -1.77
N ASN A 79 0.54 13.05 -1.23
CA ASN A 79 -0.04 12.71 0.06
C ASN A 79 -1.30 11.86 -0.14
N ILE A 80 -1.28 10.62 0.34
CA ILE A 80 -2.39 9.67 0.21
C ILE A 80 -2.93 9.37 1.61
N GLY A 81 -4.12 9.87 1.91
CA GLY A 81 -4.80 9.63 3.18
C GLY A 81 -5.80 8.48 3.10
N THR A 82 -6.33 8.08 4.25
CA THR A 82 -7.41 7.08 4.38
C THR A 82 -8.63 7.37 3.51
N GLU A 83 -8.95 8.66 3.31
CA GLU A 83 -10.10 9.12 2.51
C GLU A 83 -9.74 9.47 1.06
N SER A 84 -8.47 9.34 0.67
CA SER A 84 -8.07 9.55 -0.72
C SER A 84 -8.74 8.51 -1.61
N LYS A 85 -9.10 8.93 -2.82
CA LYS A 85 -9.62 8.04 -3.85
C LYS A 85 -8.59 7.84 -4.96
N LEU A 86 -8.79 6.79 -5.76
CA LEU A 86 -7.84 6.31 -6.75
C LEU A 86 -7.31 7.42 -7.69
N GLU A 87 -8.16 8.32 -8.16
CA GLU A 87 -7.79 9.43 -9.04
C GLU A 87 -6.68 10.31 -8.48
N ALA A 88 -6.63 10.51 -7.16
CA ALA A 88 -5.62 11.34 -6.52
C ALA A 88 -4.21 10.73 -6.61
N PHE A 89 -4.11 9.39 -6.72
CA PHE A 89 -2.83 8.68 -6.70
C PHE A 89 -2.64 7.69 -7.85
N ARG A 90 -3.50 7.76 -8.87
CA ARG A 90 -3.48 6.86 -10.03
C ARG A 90 -2.14 6.93 -10.78
N SER A 91 -1.52 8.10 -10.80
CA SER A 91 -0.22 8.33 -11.47
C SER A 91 0.92 7.47 -10.91
N LEU A 92 0.77 6.89 -9.71
CA LEU A 92 1.73 5.93 -9.17
C LEU A 92 1.80 4.63 -9.99
N PHE A 93 0.74 4.28 -10.72
CA PHE A 93 0.60 2.98 -11.39
C PHE A 93 0.82 3.02 -12.91
N ASP A 94 1.02 4.19 -13.52
CA ASP A 94 1.11 4.36 -14.99
C ASP A 94 2.43 3.84 -15.61
N HIS A 95 3.14 2.92 -14.96
CA HIS A 95 4.55 2.61 -15.21
C HIS A 95 4.87 1.72 -16.43
N HIS A 96 3.94 1.51 -17.35
CA HIS A 96 4.15 0.61 -18.51
C HIS A 96 4.07 1.28 -19.89
N GLN A 97 4.00 2.60 -19.99
CA GLN A 97 3.87 3.29 -21.29
C GLN A 97 5.16 3.94 -21.84
N THR A 98 6.31 3.78 -21.18
CA THR A 98 7.58 4.29 -21.73
C THR A 98 8.34 3.17 -22.44
N HIS A 99 8.18 3.12 -23.77
CA HIS A 99 8.83 2.27 -24.79
C HIS A 99 8.07 1.05 -25.31
N SER A 100 6.96 1.28 -26.03
CA SER A 100 6.50 0.33 -27.07
C SER A 100 6.28 1.05 -28.41
N ASN A 101 7.34 1.66 -28.95
CA ASN A 101 7.44 1.83 -30.39
C ASN A 101 8.31 0.67 -30.91
N ILE A 102 7.69 -0.28 -31.64
CA ILE A 102 8.33 -1.38 -32.40
C ILE A 102 8.83 -2.50 -31.46
N THR A 103 8.34 -3.74 -31.42
CA THR A 103 7.99 -4.73 -32.47
C THR A 103 7.11 -5.81 -31.84
N SER A 104 6.19 -6.37 -32.63
CA SER A 104 5.39 -7.55 -32.32
C SER A 104 6.22 -8.73 -31.81
N GLY A 105 5.84 -9.29 -30.66
CA GLY A 105 6.34 -10.57 -30.17
C GLY A 105 6.42 -10.66 -28.65
N ASN A 106 5.27 -10.89 -28.00
CA ASN A 106 5.17 -11.46 -26.64
C ASN A 106 5.79 -10.67 -25.47
N ASN A 107 5.33 -9.45 -25.20
CA ASN A 107 5.62 -8.74 -23.95
C ASN A 107 4.31 -8.55 -23.16
N ASP A 108 4.08 -9.45 -22.20
CA ASP A 108 3.01 -9.37 -21.20
C ASP A 108 3.33 -8.25 -20.19
N THR A 109 3.20 -6.99 -20.63
CA THR A 109 3.25 -5.83 -19.73
C THR A 109 1.83 -5.49 -19.32
N PHE A 110 1.25 -6.32 -18.46
CA PHE A 110 -0.06 -6.08 -17.87
C PHE A 110 -0.02 -4.79 -17.03
N SER A 111 -0.65 -3.73 -17.52
CA SER A 111 -0.70 -2.42 -16.84
C SER A 111 -2.06 -2.16 -16.16
N GLY A 112 -2.85 -3.21 -15.92
CA GLY A 112 -4.15 -3.13 -15.25
C GLY A 112 -4.07 -3.53 -13.78
N PRO A 113 -5.11 -3.22 -12.98
CA PRO A 113 -5.22 -3.78 -11.63
C PRO A 113 -5.47 -5.28 -11.67
N VAL A 114 -5.08 -5.98 -10.61
CA VAL A 114 -5.56 -7.34 -10.35
C VAL A 114 -6.98 -7.24 -9.79
N VAL A 115 -7.93 -7.95 -10.39
CA VAL A 115 -9.33 -7.97 -9.94
C VAL A 115 -9.50 -9.05 -8.88
N LEU A 116 -10.04 -8.68 -7.72
CA LEU A 116 -10.36 -9.60 -6.63
C LEU A 116 -11.87 -9.82 -6.53
N ASN A 117 -12.29 -11.05 -6.81
CA ASN A 117 -13.66 -11.52 -6.61
C ASN A 117 -13.69 -12.38 -5.35
N LYS A 118 -13.96 -11.75 -4.21
CA LYS A 118 -14.17 -12.46 -2.95
C LYS A 118 -15.56 -13.12 -2.99
N CYS A 119 -15.65 -14.35 -2.50
CA CYS A 119 -16.89 -15.09 -2.30
C CYS A 119 -16.82 -15.84 -0.97
N SER A 120 -17.97 -16.13 -0.39
CA SER A 120 -18.08 -16.95 0.83
C SER A 120 -18.77 -18.29 0.52
N SER A 121 -18.73 -19.24 1.46
CA SER A 121 -19.54 -20.46 1.38
C SER A 121 -21.04 -20.17 1.33
N GLU A 122 -21.46 -19.03 1.87
CA GLU A 122 -22.85 -18.60 2.00
C GLU A 122 -23.37 -17.83 0.78
N GLY A 123 -22.51 -17.56 -0.23
CA GLY A 123 -22.91 -16.90 -1.47
C GLY A 123 -21.89 -15.93 -2.05
N GLU A 124 -22.28 -15.32 -3.17
CA GLU A 124 -21.51 -14.30 -3.89
C GLU A 124 -21.43 -13.00 -3.09
N ASN A 125 -20.32 -12.26 -3.26
CA ASN A 125 -20.16 -10.95 -2.65
C ASN A 125 -21.15 -9.94 -3.27
N PRO A 126 -22.08 -9.39 -2.49
CA PRO A 126 -23.11 -8.48 -3.00
C PRO A 126 -22.56 -7.10 -3.40
N PHE A 127 -21.32 -6.77 -3.02
CA PHE A 127 -20.70 -5.48 -3.31
C PHE A 127 -19.83 -5.49 -4.57
N GLY A 128 -19.68 -6.65 -5.22
CA GLY A 128 -18.84 -6.78 -6.40
C GLY A 128 -17.34 -6.82 -6.10
N SER A 129 -16.53 -6.74 -7.15
CA SER A 129 -15.08 -6.91 -7.11
C SER A 129 -14.36 -5.72 -6.47
N SER A 130 -13.17 -5.97 -5.93
CA SER A 130 -12.17 -4.93 -5.66
C SER A 130 -11.00 -5.02 -6.66
N PHE A 131 -10.20 -3.95 -6.73
CA PHE A 131 -9.12 -3.77 -7.70
C PHE A 131 -7.82 -3.49 -6.97
N CYS A 132 -6.81 -4.32 -7.19
CA CYS A 132 -5.49 -4.18 -6.58
C CYS A 132 -4.50 -3.52 -7.54
N TYR A 133 -3.95 -2.39 -7.11
CA TYR A 133 -2.91 -1.65 -7.82
C TYR A 133 -1.59 -1.76 -7.05
N GLY A 134 -0.53 -2.19 -7.73
CA GLY A 134 0.77 -2.45 -7.10
C GLY A 134 1.84 -1.45 -7.49
N THR A 135 2.74 -1.18 -6.56
CA THR A 135 4.08 -0.62 -6.78
C THR A 135 5.11 -1.60 -6.22
N ASP A 136 6.40 -1.26 -6.29
CA ASP A 136 7.48 -2.10 -5.75
C ASP A 136 7.39 -2.33 -4.23
N GLN A 137 6.64 -1.50 -3.50
CA GLN A 137 6.63 -1.52 -2.02
C GLN A 137 5.21 -1.42 -1.43
N MET A 138 4.19 -1.22 -2.27
CA MET A 138 2.83 -0.98 -1.81
C MET A 138 1.82 -1.69 -2.72
N ILE A 139 0.73 -2.20 -2.14
CA ILE A 139 -0.45 -2.65 -2.88
C ILE A 139 -1.66 -1.93 -2.32
N PHE A 140 -2.42 -1.29 -3.21
CA PHE A 140 -3.67 -0.61 -2.89
C PHE A 140 -4.84 -1.45 -3.36
N GLU A 141 -5.68 -1.92 -2.46
CA GLU A 141 -6.98 -2.48 -2.79
C GLU A 141 -8.01 -1.35 -2.82
N VAL A 142 -8.72 -1.21 -3.94
CA VAL A 142 -9.67 -0.13 -4.20
C VAL A 142 -11.01 -0.72 -4.63
N LEU A 143 -12.10 -0.16 -4.12
CA LEU A 143 -13.46 -0.50 -4.57
C LEU A 143 -13.77 0.09 -5.96
N ASP A 144 -14.86 -0.35 -6.57
CA ASP A 144 -15.36 0.18 -7.85
C ASP A 144 -15.62 1.70 -7.85
N ASN A 145 -16.01 2.24 -6.70
CA ASN A 145 -16.28 3.65 -6.45
C ASN A 145 -15.01 4.49 -6.17
N GLY A 146 -13.82 3.88 -6.24
CA GLY A 146 -12.52 4.53 -6.09
C GLY A 146 -12.03 4.69 -4.65
N HIS A 147 -12.80 4.30 -3.63
CA HIS A 147 -12.35 4.34 -2.24
C HIS A 147 -11.32 3.24 -1.94
N ILE A 148 -10.31 3.58 -1.14
CA ILE A 148 -9.32 2.61 -0.65
C ILE A 148 -10.00 1.68 0.35
N ALA A 149 -9.91 0.38 0.14
CA ALA A 149 -10.31 -0.64 1.10
C ALA A 149 -9.15 -1.04 2.03
N SER A 150 -7.98 -1.26 1.44
CA SER A 150 -6.77 -1.56 2.20
C SER A 150 -5.50 -1.10 1.48
N VAL A 151 -4.44 -0.83 2.25
CA VAL A 151 -3.08 -0.65 1.73
C VAL A 151 -2.15 -1.66 2.40
N VAL A 152 -1.44 -2.44 1.61
CA VAL A 152 -0.38 -3.32 2.07
C VAL A 152 0.95 -2.67 1.80
N LEU A 153 1.77 -2.51 2.83
CA LEU A 153 3.16 -2.10 2.76
C LEU A 153 4.04 -3.32 3.02
N PHE A 154 5.08 -3.54 2.21
CA PHE A 154 5.96 -4.71 2.37
C PHE A 154 7.42 -4.36 2.09
N ASP A 155 8.33 -5.14 2.68
CA ASP A 155 9.77 -5.07 2.38
C ASP A 155 10.03 -5.82 1.06
N PRO A 156 10.45 -5.13 -0.02
CA PRO A 156 10.66 -5.76 -1.33
C PRO A 156 11.76 -6.82 -1.31
N LEU A 157 12.66 -6.78 -0.32
CA LEU A 157 13.74 -7.76 -0.17
C LEU A 157 13.31 -9.00 0.62
N LEU A 158 12.19 -8.94 1.33
CA LEU A 158 11.61 -10.07 2.05
C LEU A 158 10.41 -10.70 1.33
N GLY A 159 9.90 -10.01 0.30
CA GLY A 159 8.74 -10.42 -0.49
C GLY A 159 7.41 -9.96 0.12
N PRO A 160 6.31 -10.09 -0.63
CA PRO A 160 4.95 -9.94 -0.11
C PRO A 160 4.52 -11.09 0.81
#